data_AF-A0A918C1C0-F1
#
_entry.id   AF-A0A918C1C0-F1
#
_cell.length_a   1.000
_cell.length_b   1.000
_cell.length_c   1.000
_cell.angle_alpha   90.00
_cell.angle_beta   90.00
_cell.angle_gamma   90.00
#
_symmetry.space_group_name_H-M   'P 1'
#
loop_
_entity.id
_entity.type
_entity.pdbx_description
1 polymer ?
#
loop_
_entity_poly.entity_id
_entity_poly.type
_entity_poly.pdbx_seq_one_letter_code
_entity_poly.pdbx_strand_id
1 'polypeptide(L)'
;MTAQPAHSPGAFDHRMAAPATDDAFLAAALPFLAEGLAAPDEPPPVAIAAPAKLDLLRDALGADAKEVGLVPHTDWYTGSAANAIARAAGHLAAHAGPGGRIHLLMEPVWNGRAGRSPRESAEWIRYEALANLLFAPTATTALCVYDTRTAGSALVAAARRAHPDTGVYEDPVRLAAELDAVPLPPPPADARRLTGEPAPGTVRAWAAGRGLGAADAELFAAAVTEAAALGRVTGALLWGEAPGCVCELTLAHRVDDPLAGFVPPAGPDLEPGQGLWFARQVCAYVDLRDAGGGGMSVRLQYE
;
A
#
# COMPACT_ATOMS: atom_id res chain seq x y z
N MET A 1 -8.21 -14.07 -33.14
CA MET A 1 -9.24 -13.48 -32.26
C MET A 1 -9.46 -14.45 -31.11
N THR A 2 -8.62 -14.34 -30.08
CA THR A 2 -8.81 -15.05 -28.82
C THR A 2 -9.75 -14.22 -27.97
N ALA A 3 -10.93 -14.75 -27.69
CA ALA A 3 -11.91 -14.13 -26.82
C ALA A 3 -11.29 -13.95 -25.43
N GLN A 4 -11.32 -12.71 -24.92
CA GLN A 4 -11.05 -12.38 -23.52
C GLN A 4 -12.03 -13.17 -22.65
N PRO A 5 -11.59 -13.85 -21.57
CA PRO A 5 -12.53 -14.43 -20.64
C PRO A 5 -13.30 -13.29 -19.96
N ALA A 6 -14.63 -13.33 -20.04
CA ALA A 6 -15.48 -12.44 -19.28
C ALA A 6 -15.19 -12.61 -17.78
N HIS A 7 -15.04 -11.49 -17.08
CA HIS A 7 -14.81 -11.47 -15.63
C HIS A 7 -15.96 -12.20 -14.93
N SER A 8 -15.62 -13.20 -14.11
CA SER A 8 -16.62 -13.92 -13.32
C SER A 8 -17.22 -12.95 -12.28
N PRO A 9 -18.54 -12.74 -12.27
CA PRO A 9 -19.17 -11.90 -11.25
C PRO A 9 -18.92 -12.49 -9.86
N GLY A 10 -18.10 -11.82 -9.06
CA GLY A 10 -17.75 -12.26 -7.69
C GLY A 10 -16.27 -12.20 -7.30
N ALA A 11 -15.37 -11.75 -8.18
CA ALA A 11 -13.95 -11.54 -7.87
C ALA A 11 -13.59 -10.05 -7.89
N PHE A 12 -12.51 -9.68 -7.22
CA PHE A 12 -11.96 -8.33 -7.25
C PHE A 12 -11.60 -7.92 -8.68
N ASP A 13 -12.15 -6.80 -9.12
CA ASP A 13 -11.95 -6.25 -10.46
C ASP A 13 -11.10 -4.97 -10.35
N HIS A 14 -9.84 -5.07 -10.74
CA HIS A 14 -8.82 -4.03 -10.53
C HIS A 14 -8.48 -3.30 -11.83
N ARG A 15 -9.24 -2.26 -12.14
CA ARG A 15 -9.17 -1.52 -13.40
C ARG A 15 -8.23 -0.32 -13.30
N MET A 16 -7.69 0.09 -14.44
CA MET A 16 -6.81 1.26 -14.54
C MET A 16 -7.32 2.24 -15.61
N ALA A 17 -7.24 3.53 -15.32
CA ALA A 17 -7.32 4.61 -16.31
C ALA A 17 -6.12 5.55 -16.19
N ALA A 18 -5.60 6.02 -17.33
CA ALA A 18 -4.47 6.95 -17.38
C ALA A 18 -4.82 8.23 -18.17
N PRO A 19 -5.74 9.08 -17.67
CA PRO A 19 -6.18 10.27 -18.39
C PRO A 19 -5.06 11.31 -18.51
N ALA A 20 -5.09 12.08 -19.60
CA ALA A 20 -4.18 13.21 -19.84
C ALA A 20 -4.87 14.58 -19.71
N THR A 21 -6.19 14.58 -19.61
CA THR A 21 -7.04 15.78 -19.52
C THR A 21 -8.21 15.52 -18.57
N ASP A 22 -8.88 16.58 -18.16
CA ASP A 22 -10.09 16.50 -17.34
C ASP A 22 -11.25 15.82 -18.09
N ASP A 23 -11.41 16.09 -19.39
CA ASP A 23 -12.38 15.39 -20.24
C ASP A 23 -12.09 13.88 -20.32
N ALA A 24 -10.82 13.50 -20.45
CA ALA A 24 -10.43 12.09 -20.45
C ALA A 24 -10.65 11.44 -19.08
N PHE A 25 -10.50 12.19 -17.99
CA PHE A 25 -10.85 11.74 -16.65
C PHE A 25 -12.35 11.49 -16.52
N LEU A 26 -13.21 12.44 -16.94
CA LEU A 26 -14.66 12.28 -16.92
C LEU A 26 -15.12 11.12 -17.81
N ALA A 27 -14.51 10.96 -19.00
CA ALA A 27 -14.82 9.88 -19.92
C ALA A 27 -14.53 8.49 -19.33
N ALA A 28 -13.56 8.37 -18.41
CA ALA A 28 -13.29 7.13 -17.69
C ALA A 28 -14.17 6.99 -16.42
N ALA A 29 -14.36 8.08 -15.68
CA ALA A 29 -15.02 8.07 -14.38
C ALA A 29 -16.54 7.92 -14.46
N LEU A 30 -17.21 8.64 -15.39
CA LEU A 30 -18.67 8.66 -15.45
C LEU A 30 -19.27 7.28 -15.78
N PRO A 31 -18.77 6.51 -16.78
CA PRO A 31 -19.27 5.16 -17.02
C PRO A 31 -19.07 4.25 -15.81
N PHE A 32 -17.90 4.33 -15.15
CA PHE A 32 -17.60 3.54 -13.97
C PHE A 32 -18.55 3.84 -12.80
N LEU A 33 -18.84 5.11 -12.53
CA LEU A 33 -19.79 5.49 -11.48
C LEU A 33 -21.23 5.10 -11.85
N ALA A 34 -21.59 5.17 -13.13
CA ALA A 34 -22.89 4.72 -13.60
C ALA A 34 -23.07 3.20 -13.45
N GLU A 35 -22.02 2.39 -13.62
CA GLU A 35 -22.05 0.94 -13.32
C GLU A 35 -22.40 0.70 -11.84
N GLY A 36 -21.75 1.40 -10.92
CA GLY A 36 -22.05 1.30 -9.47
C GLY A 36 -23.45 1.78 -9.11
N LEU A 37 -23.90 2.90 -9.67
CA LEU A 37 -25.26 3.43 -9.45
C LEU A 37 -26.36 2.49 -9.99
N ALA A 38 -26.05 1.75 -11.06
CA ALA A 38 -26.96 0.78 -11.66
C ALA A 38 -26.99 -0.57 -10.94
N ALA A 39 -26.15 -0.78 -9.92
CA ALA A 39 -26.07 -2.01 -9.15
C ALA A 39 -26.91 -1.91 -7.85
N PRO A 40 -28.19 -2.32 -7.85
CA PRO A 40 -29.11 -2.07 -6.72
C PRO A 40 -28.75 -2.83 -5.44
N ASP A 41 -27.95 -3.90 -5.56
CA ASP A 41 -27.48 -4.72 -4.45
C ASP A 41 -26.13 -4.24 -3.88
N GLU A 42 -25.60 -3.13 -4.40
CA GLU A 42 -24.37 -2.51 -3.95
C GLU A 42 -24.64 -1.20 -3.20
N PRO A 43 -23.81 -0.85 -2.21
CA PRO A 43 -23.82 0.49 -1.64
C PRO A 43 -23.44 1.55 -2.69
N PRO A 44 -23.75 2.83 -2.44
CA PRO A 44 -23.33 3.94 -3.29
C PRO A 44 -21.84 3.86 -3.68
N PRO A 45 -21.48 4.09 -4.96
CA PRO A 45 -20.08 4.13 -5.37
C PRO A 45 -19.35 5.30 -4.71
N VAL A 46 -18.04 5.17 -4.54
CA VAL A 46 -17.19 6.20 -3.92
C VAL A 46 -16.10 6.63 -4.90
N ALA A 47 -15.99 7.94 -5.11
CA ALA A 47 -14.89 8.57 -5.84
C ALA A 47 -13.94 9.27 -4.88
N ILE A 48 -12.71 8.77 -4.85
CA ILE A 48 -11.57 9.30 -4.11
C ILE A 48 -10.64 9.97 -5.12
N ALA A 49 -10.71 11.29 -5.22
CA ALA A 49 -10.01 12.05 -6.26
C ALA A 49 -9.56 13.43 -5.79
N ALA A 50 -8.77 14.12 -6.62
CA ALA A 50 -8.40 15.51 -6.37
C ALA A 50 -9.65 16.39 -6.20
N PRO A 51 -9.68 17.38 -5.27
CA PRO A 51 -10.86 18.21 -5.04
C PRO A 51 -11.45 18.83 -6.32
N ALA A 52 -10.60 19.36 -7.20
CA ALA A 52 -11.03 19.92 -8.48
C ALA A 52 -11.70 18.88 -9.40
N LYS A 53 -11.27 17.61 -9.36
CA LYS A 53 -11.90 16.51 -10.11
C LYS A 53 -13.22 16.07 -9.50
N LEU A 54 -13.34 16.12 -8.17
CA LEU A 54 -14.62 15.88 -7.50
C LEU A 54 -15.64 16.97 -7.86
N ASP A 55 -15.20 18.21 -8.03
CA ASP A 55 -16.06 19.30 -8.52
C ASP A 55 -16.54 19.03 -9.95
N LEU A 56 -15.64 18.60 -10.85
CA LEU A 56 -16.02 18.18 -12.21
C LEU A 56 -17.02 17.02 -12.21
N LEU A 57 -16.82 16.02 -11.35
CA LEU A 57 -17.78 14.91 -11.20
C LEU A 57 -19.13 15.40 -10.70
N ARG A 58 -19.16 16.32 -9.73
CA ARG A 58 -20.40 16.88 -9.20
C ARG A 58 -21.19 17.63 -10.28
N ASP A 59 -20.50 18.44 -11.07
CA ASP A 59 -21.12 19.20 -12.17
C ASP A 59 -21.67 18.26 -13.26
N ALA A 60 -20.91 17.21 -13.60
CA ALA A 60 -21.31 16.25 -14.63
C ALA A 60 -22.43 15.30 -14.21
N LEU A 61 -22.46 14.85 -12.94
CA LEU A 61 -23.47 13.96 -12.39
C LEU A 61 -24.79 14.70 -12.05
N GLY A 62 -24.72 16.01 -11.80
CA GLY A 62 -25.89 16.80 -11.42
C GLY A 62 -26.58 16.26 -10.17
N ALA A 63 -27.86 15.89 -10.29
CA ALA A 63 -28.65 15.40 -9.16
C ALA A 63 -28.17 14.04 -8.61
N ASP A 64 -27.52 13.22 -9.45
CA ASP A 64 -27.04 11.90 -9.06
C ASP A 64 -25.78 11.97 -8.18
N ALA A 65 -25.11 13.13 -8.12
CA ALA A 65 -23.92 13.34 -7.30
C ALA A 65 -24.15 13.07 -5.81
N LYS A 66 -25.40 13.19 -5.31
CA LYS A 66 -25.76 12.87 -3.92
C LYS A 66 -25.74 11.36 -3.61
N GLU A 67 -25.81 10.53 -4.64
CA GLU A 67 -25.77 9.07 -4.55
C GLU A 67 -24.34 8.54 -4.81
N VAL A 68 -23.33 9.42 -4.79
CA VAL A 68 -21.91 9.07 -4.92
C VAL A 68 -21.14 9.62 -3.72
N GLY A 69 -20.38 8.78 -3.03
CA GLY A 69 -19.45 9.24 -2.01
C GLY A 69 -18.30 10.01 -2.64
N LEU A 70 -18.17 11.32 -2.41
CA LEU A 70 -17.07 12.12 -2.93
C LEU A 70 -16.07 12.41 -1.81
N VAL A 71 -14.86 11.86 -1.90
CA VAL A 71 -13.83 11.96 -0.86
C VAL A 71 -12.57 12.60 -1.43
N PRO A 72 -12.09 13.73 -0.88
CA PRO A 72 -10.81 14.30 -1.28
C PRO A 72 -9.67 13.28 -1.12
N HIS A 73 -8.86 13.10 -2.16
CA HIS A 73 -7.75 12.15 -2.11
C HIS A 73 -6.71 12.50 -1.04
N THR A 74 -6.59 13.77 -0.65
CA THR A 74 -5.74 14.24 0.46
C THR A 74 -6.24 13.76 1.81
N ASP A 75 -7.56 13.58 1.93
CA ASP A 75 -8.18 13.06 3.14
C ASP A 75 -8.06 11.55 3.19
N TRP A 76 -7.96 10.88 2.03
CA TRP A 76 -7.80 9.43 1.91
C TRP A 76 -6.35 8.95 2.09
N TYR A 77 -5.43 9.56 1.35
CA TYR A 77 -4.01 9.17 1.25
C TYR A 77 -3.13 10.00 2.19
N THR A 78 -3.37 9.89 3.50
CA THR A 78 -2.63 10.64 4.54
C THR A 78 -1.32 9.99 4.98
N GLY A 79 -1.10 8.72 4.61
CA GLY A 79 0.00 7.90 5.09
C GLY A 79 0.80 7.20 3.98
N SER A 80 1.34 6.02 4.27
CA SER A 80 2.07 5.19 3.31
C SER A 80 1.10 4.41 2.42
N ALA A 81 1.62 3.71 1.41
CA ALA A 81 0.83 2.74 0.65
C ALA A 81 0.19 1.68 1.57
N ALA A 82 0.88 1.27 2.64
CA ALA A 82 0.35 0.36 3.65
C ALA A 82 -0.90 0.93 4.34
N ASN A 83 -0.84 2.21 4.73
CA ASN A 83 -1.96 2.88 5.38
C ASN A 83 -3.14 3.04 4.42
N ALA A 84 -2.88 3.29 3.14
CA ALA A 84 -3.92 3.39 2.12
C ALA A 84 -4.67 2.06 1.92
N ILE A 85 -3.95 0.93 1.92
CA ILE A 85 -4.54 -0.41 1.82
C ILE A 85 -5.30 -0.79 3.09
N ALA A 86 -4.75 -0.50 4.28
CA ALA A 86 -5.44 -0.69 5.54
C ALA A 86 -6.76 0.12 5.58
N ARG A 87 -6.73 1.36 5.12
CA ARG A 87 -7.92 2.20 5.00
C ARG A 87 -8.94 1.64 4.02
N ALA A 88 -8.50 1.17 2.85
CA ALA A 88 -9.39 0.52 1.88
C ALA A 88 -10.06 -0.71 2.48
N ALA A 89 -9.30 -1.59 3.14
CA ALA A 89 -9.84 -2.77 3.81
C ALA A 89 -10.85 -2.41 4.92
N GLY A 90 -10.53 -1.41 5.76
CA GLY A 90 -11.46 -0.91 6.78
C GLY A 90 -12.72 -0.29 6.18
N HIS A 91 -12.60 0.43 5.06
CA HIS A 91 -13.75 0.98 4.35
C HIS A 91 -14.65 -0.13 3.79
N LEU A 92 -14.07 -1.17 3.17
CA LEU A 92 -14.81 -2.33 2.69
C LEU A 92 -15.53 -3.04 3.83
N ALA A 93 -14.85 -3.28 4.95
CA ALA A 93 -15.46 -3.94 6.12
C ALA A 93 -16.64 -3.15 6.69
N ALA A 94 -16.59 -1.82 6.64
CA ALA A 94 -17.62 -0.96 7.22
C ALA A 94 -18.77 -0.60 6.26
N HIS A 95 -18.51 -0.54 4.95
CA HIS A 95 -19.46 0.06 4.00
C HIS A 95 -19.81 -0.82 2.81
N ALA A 96 -19.04 -1.89 2.52
CA ALA A 96 -19.33 -2.73 1.36
C ALA A 96 -20.55 -3.62 1.59
N GLY A 97 -21.22 -3.98 0.50
CA GLY A 97 -22.30 -4.96 0.49
C GLY A 97 -21.79 -6.40 0.72
N PRO A 98 -22.69 -7.39 0.77
CA PRO A 98 -22.34 -8.80 0.95
C PRO A 98 -21.24 -9.27 -0.02
N GLY A 99 -20.18 -9.88 0.52
CA GLY A 99 -19.02 -10.30 -0.25
C GLY A 99 -18.07 -9.15 -0.64
N GLY A 100 -18.16 -7.99 0.02
CA GLY A 100 -17.28 -6.85 -0.26
C GLY A 100 -17.61 -6.10 -1.55
N ARG A 101 -18.88 -6.15 -1.99
CA ARG A 101 -19.33 -5.48 -3.22
C ARG A 101 -19.41 -3.98 -3.01
N ILE A 102 -18.69 -3.23 -3.83
CA ILE A 102 -18.71 -1.77 -3.92
C ILE A 102 -17.86 -1.33 -5.11
N HIS A 103 -18.19 -0.18 -5.69
CA HIS A 103 -17.38 0.49 -6.71
C HIS A 103 -16.54 1.62 -6.10
N LEU A 104 -15.22 1.55 -6.26
CA LEU A 104 -14.25 2.52 -5.74
C LEU A 104 -13.43 3.13 -6.88
N LEU A 105 -13.60 4.42 -7.16
CA LEU A 105 -12.68 5.18 -8.00
C LEU A 105 -11.59 5.77 -7.11
N MET A 106 -10.32 5.52 -7.45
CA MET A 106 -9.17 5.74 -6.58
C MET A 106 -8.09 6.52 -7.33
N GLU A 107 -7.79 7.75 -6.93
CA GLU A 107 -6.70 8.56 -7.51
C GLU A 107 -5.62 8.90 -6.47
N PRO A 108 -4.54 8.10 -6.37
CA PRO A 108 -3.41 8.41 -5.51
C PRO A 108 -2.74 9.76 -5.86
N VAL A 109 -2.15 10.41 -4.86
CA VAL A 109 -1.49 11.73 -5.00
C VAL A 109 -0.06 11.55 -5.53
N TRP A 110 0.10 11.35 -6.85
CA TRP A 110 1.40 11.06 -7.47
C TRP A 110 2.39 12.23 -7.48
N ASN A 111 1.94 13.47 -7.42
CA ASN A 111 2.82 14.64 -7.19
C ASN A 111 3.04 14.96 -5.69
N GLY A 112 2.54 14.10 -4.79
CA GLY A 112 2.72 14.20 -3.34
C GLY A 112 3.67 13.11 -2.83
N ARG A 113 3.31 12.46 -1.71
CA ARG A 113 4.13 11.39 -1.14
C ARG A 113 4.39 10.29 -2.16
N ALA A 114 3.36 9.71 -2.77
CA ALA A 114 3.45 8.49 -3.58
C ALA A 114 4.48 8.57 -4.74
N GLY A 115 4.69 9.75 -5.32
CA GLY A 115 5.71 9.97 -6.37
C GLY A 115 6.94 10.74 -5.93
N ARG A 116 7.16 10.97 -4.63
CA ARG A 116 8.29 11.78 -4.12
C ARG A 116 9.66 11.17 -4.42
N SER A 117 9.73 9.86 -4.61
CA SER A 117 10.98 9.15 -4.93
C SER A 117 10.70 7.83 -5.65
N PRO A 118 11.69 7.29 -6.40
CA PRO A 118 11.57 5.96 -6.98
C PRO A 118 11.29 4.85 -5.96
N ARG A 119 11.81 4.96 -4.72
CA ARG A 119 11.56 4.01 -3.64
C ARG A 119 10.10 4.02 -3.20
N GLU A 120 9.52 5.21 -3.04
CA GLU A 120 8.11 5.34 -2.67
C GLU A 120 7.20 4.84 -3.80
N SER A 121 7.47 5.22 -5.05
CA SER A 121 6.69 4.73 -6.18
C SER A 121 6.78 3.21 -6.33
N ALA A 122 7.95 2.60 -6.10
CA ALA A 122 8.11 1.14 -6.07
C ALA A 122 7.27 0.49 -4.95
N GLU A 123 7.23 1.09 -3.76
CA GLU A 123 6.38 0.62 -2.66
C GLU A 123 4.89 0.64 -3.07
N TRP A 124 4.43 1.73 -3.67
CA TRP A 124 3.07 1.84 -4.18
C TRP A 124 2.77 0.78 -5.23
N ILE A 125 3.64 0.58 -6.23
CA ILE A 125 3.45 -0.47 -7.23
C ILE A 125 3.42 -1.87 -6.60
N ARG A 126 4.19 -2.12 -5.52
CA ARG A 126 4.09 -3.39 -4.78
C ARG A 126 2.69 -3.57 -4.21
N TYR A 127 2.13 -2.55 -3.54
CA TYR A 127 0.78 -2.63 -2.99
C TYR A 127 -0.31 -2.71 -4.06
N GLU A 128 -0.16 -2.00 -5.19
CA GLU A 128 -1.06 -2.11 -6.35
C GLU A 128 -1.07 -3.54 -6.89
N ALA A 129 0.09 -4.18 -6.99
CA ALA A 129 0.18 -5.57 -7.43
C ALA A 129 -0.50 -6.51 -6.41
N LEU A 130 -0.12 -6.40 -5.13
CA LEU A 130 -0.62 -7.27 -4.07
C LEU A 130 -2.10 -7.05 -3.75
N ALA A 131 -2.68 -5.89 -4.07
CA ALA A 131 -4.12 -5.65 -3.97
C ALA A 131 -4.94 -6.74 -4.69
N ASN A 132 -4.46 -7.24 -5.83
CA ASN A 132 -5.11 -8.33 -6.56
C ASN A 132 -5.20 -9.63 -5.75
N LEU A 133 -4.28 -9.87 -4.82
CA LEU A 133 -4.30 -11.04 -3.92
C LEU A 133 -5.05 -10.74 -2.62
N LEU A 134 -4.81 -9.57 -2.03
CA LEU A 134 -5.40 -9.15 -0.76
C LEU A 134 -6.92 -9.02 -0.85
N PHE A 135 -7.42 -8.48 -1.96
CA PHE A 135 -8.84 -8.27 -2.17
C PHE A 135 -9.49 -9.35 -3.02
N ALA A 136 -8.76 -10.37 -3.52
CA ALA A 136 -9.35 -11.48 -4.29
C ALA A 136 -10.62 -12.10 -3.68
N PRO A 137 -10.77 -12.23 -2.35
CA PRO A 137 -12.00 -12.74 -1.74
C PRO A 137 -13.20 -11.78 -1.77
N THR A 138 -13.00 -10.51 -2.15
CA THR A 138 -14.04 -9.50 -2.28
C THR A 138 -14.52 -9.38 -3.72
N ALA A 139 -15.76 -8.95 -3.90
CA ALA A 139 -16.33 -8.58 -5.19
C ALA A 139 -16.28 -7.06 -5.39
N THR A 140 -15.21 -6.41 -4.93
CA THR A 140 -14.99 -4.97 -5.11
C THR A 140 -14.56 -4.69 -6.55
N THR A 141 -15.13 -3.65 -7.15
CA THR A 141 -14.67 -3.11 -8.44
C THR A 141 -13.91 -1.82 -8.17
N ALA A 142 -12.61 -1.80 -8.42
CA ALA A 142 -11.76 -0.63 -8.23
C ALA A 142 -11.31 -0.05 -9.58
N LEU A 143 -11.40 1.27 -9.72
CA LEU A 143 -10.81 2.01 -10.84
C LEU A 143 -9.68 2.91 -10.32
N CYS A 144 -8.44 2.48 -10.52
CA CYS A 144 -7.26 3.28 -10.20
C CYS A 144 -6.96 4.28 -11.31
N VAL A 145 -6.92 5.57 -10.96
CA VAL A 145 -6.73 6.69 -11.87
C VAL A 145 -5.29 7.22 -11.76
N TYR A 146 -4.61 7.28 -12.90
CA TYR A 146 -3.24 7.77 -13.04
C TYR A 146 -3.24 9.00 -13.94
N ASP A 147 -3.40 10.19 -13.36
CA ASP A 147 -3.33 11.43 -14.12
C ASP A 147 -1.93 11.64 -14.70
N THR A 148 -1.79 11.51 -16.01
CA THR A 148 -0.48 11.56 -16.69
C THR A 148 0.19 12.95 -16.67
N ARG A 149 -0.52 13.99 -16.19
CA ARG A 149 0.06 15.31 -15.91
C ARG A 149 0.93 15.30 -14.64
N THR A 150 0.68 14.37 -13.72
CA THR A 150 1.41 14.24 -12.44
C THR A 150 2.12 12.88 -12.30
N ALA A 151 1.50 11.81 -12.79
CA ALA A 151 2.05 10.47 -12.84
C ALA A 151 3.01 10.33 -14.03
N GLY A 152 4.31 10.20 -13.73
CA GLY A 152 5.34 10.04 -14.76
C GLY A 152 5.16 8.77 -15.60
N SER A 153 5.66 8.77 -16.83
CA SER A 153 5.49 7.66 -17.79
C SER A 153 6.03 6.32 -17.27
N ALA A 154 7.15 6.33 -16.55
CA ALA A 154 7.73 5.12 -15.93
C ALA A 154 6.80 4.52 -14.86
N LEU A 155 6.17 5.37 -14.06
CA LEU A 155 5.18 4.95 -13.06
C LEU A 155 3.94 4.36 -13.74
N VAL A 156 3.40 5.03 -14.76
CA VAL A 156 2.23 4.52 -15.51
C VAL A 156 2.55 3.18 -16.18
N ALA A 157 3.76 3.02 -16.72
CA ALA A 157 4.21 1.75 -17.28
C ALA A 157 4.29 0.65 -16.21
N ALA A 158 4.79 0.95 -15.01
CA ALA A 158 4.83 0.00 -13.90
C ALA A 158 3.42 -0.35 -13.40
N ALA A 159 2.54 0.65 -13.27
CA ALA A 159 1.15 0.46 -12.86
C ALA A 159 0.37 -0.45 -13.80
N ARG A 160 0.58 -0.33 -15.12
CA ARG A 160 -0.05 -1.25 -16.09
C ARG A 160 0.27 -2.71 -15.78
N ARG A 161 1.48 -3.02 -15.32
CA ARG A 161 1.87 -4.40 -14.95
C ARG A 161 1.12 -4.93 -13.73
N ALA A 162 0.60 -4.04 -12.88
CA ALA A 162 -0.16 -4.40 -11.67
C ALA A 162 -1.69 -4.50 -11.89
N HIS A 163 -2.20 -4.07 -13.04
CA HIS A 163 -3.64 -4.05 -13.33
C HIS A 163 -3.98 -5.03 -14.46
N PRO A 164 -4.94 -5.95 -14.28
CA PRO A 164 -5.48 -6.79 -15.34
C PRO A 164 -5.96 -6.00 -16.57
N ASP A 165 -6.10 -6.69 -17.70
CA ASP A 165 -6.59 -6.15 -19.00
C ASP A 165 -5.81 -4.98 -19.63
N THR A 166 -4.68 -4.59 -19.05
CA THR A 166 -3.77 -3.59 -19.66
C THR A 166 -2.87 -4.16 -20.76
N GLY A 167 -2.91 -5.48 -20.98
CA GLY A 167 -2.10 -6.22 -21.96
C GLY A 167 -0.66 -6.55 -21.52
N VAL A 168 -0.22 -6.03 -20.37
CA VAL A 168 1.13 -6.27 -19.80
C VAL A 168 1.05 -6.66 -18.32
N TYR A 169 -0.11 -7.13 -17.87
CA TYR A 169 -0.33 -7.61 -16.51
C TYR A 169 0.64 -8.75 -16.15
N GLU A 170 1.16 -8.70 -14.93
CA GLU A 170 2.12 -9.66 -14.39
C GLU A 170 1.59 -10.29 -13.11
N ASP A 171 2.08 -11.49 -12.79
CA ASP A 171 1.80 -12.13 -11.51
C ASP A 171 2.23 -11.22 -10.34
N PRO A 172 1.36 -10.96 -9.34
CA PRO A 172 1.66 -10.04 -8.24
C PRO A 172 2.92 -10.42 -7.44
N VAL A 173 3.14 -11.71 -7.20
CA VAL A 173 4.31 -12.19 -6.42
C VAL A 173 5.58 -12.00 -7.22
N ARG A 174 5.56 -12.26 -8.53
CA ARG A 174 6.68 -11.99 -9.42
C ARG A 174 7.01 -10.50 -9.50
N LEU A 175 6.00 -9.65 -9.66
CA LEU A 175 6.21 -8.19 -9.72
C LEU A 175 6.80 -7.67 -8.40
N ALA A 176 6.29 -8.13 -7.25
CA ALA A 176 6.86 -7.81 -5.95
C ALA A 176 8.32 -8.28 -5.83
N ALA A 177 8.63 -9.51 -6.26
CA ALA A 177 9.98 -10.06 -6.26
C ALA A 177 10.96 -9.28 -7.17
N GLU A 178 10.51 -8.78 -8.32
CA GLU A 178 11.31 -7.93 -9.21
C GLU A 178 11.64 -6.58 -8.58
N LEU A 179 10.65 -5.93 -7.96
CA LEU A 179 10.88 -4.72 -7.16
C LEU A 179 11.86 -5.03 -6.02
N ASP A 180 11.79 -6.24 -5.49
CA ASP A 180 12.62 -6.67 -4.39
C ASP A 180 14.06 -7.07 -4.76
N ALA A 181 14.33 -7.28 -6.04
CA ALA A 181 15.67 -7.52 -6.56
C ALA A 181 16.53 -6.25 -6.60
N VAL A 182 15.94 -5.06 -6.46
CA VAL A 182 16.67 -3.80 -6.36
C VAL A 182 17.44 -3.76 -5.04
N PRO A 183 18.78 -3.68 -5.05
CA PRO A 183 19.56 -3.71 -3.82
C PRO A 183 19.23 -2.53 -2.91
N LEU A 184 19.08 -2.81 -1.62
CA LEU A 184 19.02 -1.76 -0.61
C LEU A 184 20.40 -1.13 -0.41
N PRO A 185 20.48 0.15 -0.03
CA PRO A 185 21.75 0.76 0.38
C PRO A 185 22.41 -0.07 1.49
N PRO A 186 23.73 -0.27 1.48
CA PRO A 186 24.40 -0.99 2.56
C PRO A 186 24.27 -0.20 3.88
N PRO A 187 24.22 -0.87 5.05
CA PRO A 187 24.32 -0.20 6.33
C PRO A 187 25.61 0.65 6.41
N PRO A 188 25.58 1.83 7.04
CA PRO A 188 26.77 2.67 7.15
C PRO A 188 27.80 2.04 8.12
N ALA A 189 29.06 2.45 8.00
CA ALA A 189 30.16 1.87 8.79
C ALA A 189 30.03 2.11 10.30
N ASP A 190 29.31 3.17 10.69
CA ASP A 190 29.01 3.54 12.07
C ASP A 190 27.70 2.93 12.61
N ALA A 191 27.07 2.02 11.85
CA ALA A 191 25.89 1.31 12.30
C ALA A 191 26.15 0.58 13.63
N ARG A 192 25.32 0.86 14.62
CA ARG A 192 25.43 0.25 15.95
C ARG A 192 24.95 -1.19 15.89
N ARG A 193 25.85 -2.13 16.17
CA ARG A 193 25.51 -3.53 16.37
C ARG A 193 24.91 -3.76 17.75
N LEU A 194 23.79 -4.47 17.82
CA LEU A 194 23.25 -4.98 19.06
C LEU A 194 23.77 -6.40 19.31
N THR A 195 24.08 -6.70 20.57
CA THR A 195 24.46 -8.05 21.02
C THR A 195 23.21 -8.78 21.49
N GLY A 196 22.81 -9.84 20.81
CA GLY A 196 21.59 -10.59 21.11
C GLY A 196 20.34 -9.99 20.48
N GLU A 197 19.17 -10.38 20.97
CA GLU A 197 17.88 -9.91 20.46
C GLU A 197 17.67 -8.41 20.75
N PRO A 198 17.03 -7.66 19.83
CA PRO A 198 16.82 -6.22 19.96
C PRO A 198 15.77 -5.91 21.04
N ALA A 199 16.20 -5.86 22.31
CA ALA A 199 15.30 -5.56 23.42
C ALA A 199 14.56 -4.23 23.20
N PRO A 200 13.21 -4.16 23.36
CA PRO A 200 12.41 -2.98 22.99
C PRO A 200 12.90 -1.69 23.66
N GLY A 201 13.24 -1.76 24.95
CA GLY A 201 13.77 -0.60 25.69
C GLY A 201 15.11 -0.09 25.15
N THR A 202 15.94 -0.95 24.57
CA THR A 202 17.22 -0.57 23.94
C THR A 202 16.99 0.16 22.62
N VAL A 203 16.10 -0.38 21.77
CA VAL A 203 15.75 0.24 20.48
C VAL A 203 15.13 1.62 20.72
N ARG A 204 14.18 1.71 21.65
CA ARG A 204 13.52 2.96 22.05
C ARG A 204 14.52 4.00 22.58
N ALA A 205 15.36 3.61 23.54
CA ALA A 205 16.33 4.54 24.11
C ALA A 205 17.35 5.02 23.08
N TRP A 206 17.76 4.14 22.15
CA TRP A 206 18.60 4.52 21.03
C TRP A 206 17.88 5.51 20.11
N ALA A 207 16.66 5.20 19.67
CA ALA A 207 15.86 6.04 18.77
C ALA A 207 15.61 7.44 19.37
N ALA A 208 15.22 7.51 20.64
CA ALA A 208 15.07 8.78 21.37
C ALA A 208 16.41 9.55 21.44
N GLY A 209 17.51 8.85 21.69
CA GLY A 209 18.86 9.43 21.65
C GLY A 209 19.31 9.91 20.26
N ARG A 210 18.61 9.50 19.19
CA ARG A 210 18.80 9.97 17.82
C ARG A 210 17.78 11.04 17.40
N GLY A 211 16.97 11.53 18.33
CA GLY A 211 16.07 12.67 18.15
C GLY A 211 14.62 12.34 17.85
N LEU A 212 14.22 11.06 17.81
CA LEU A 212 12.80 10.71 17.67
C LEU A 212 12.02 11.13 18.93
N GLY A 213 10.80 11.62 18.74
CA GLY A 213 9.88 11.91 19.84
C GLY A 213 9.60 10.63 20.66
N ALA A 214 9.21 10.79 21.92
CA ALA A 214 9.00 9.63 22.80
C ALA A 214 7.95 8.65 22.24
N ALA A 215 6.83 9.16 21.68
CA ALA A 215 5.79 8.34 21.06
C ALA A 215 6.31 7.62 19.81
N ASP A 216 7.05 8.30 18.94
CA ASP A 216 7.62 7.75 17.72
C ASP A 216 8.68 6.67 18.02
N ALA A 217 9.51 6.90 19.05
CA ALA A 217 10.49 5.94 19.51
C ALA A 217 9.84 4.68 20.12
N GLU A 218 8.69 4.81 20.80
CA GLU A 218 7.89 3.67 21.27
C GLU A 218 7.30 2.89 20.08
N LEU A 219 6.69 3.57 19.12
CA LEU A 219 6.13 2.97 17.91
C LEU A 219 7.20 2.23 17.09
N PHE A 220 8.36 2.85 16.88
CA PHE A 220 9.48 2.22 16.18
C PHE A 220 9.99 0.97 16.92
N ALA A 221 10.15 1.04 18.24
CA ALA A 221 10.55 -0.12 19.04
C ALA A 221 9.53 -1.26 19.02
N ALA A 222 8.24 -0.94 19.03
CA ALA A 222 7.17 -1.91 18.84
C ALA A 222 7.26 -2.57 17.46
N ALA A 223 7.44 -1.79 16.38
CA ALA A 223 7.58 -2.33 15.03
C ALA A 223 8.79 -3.28 14.90
N VAL A 224 9.92 -2.94 15.52
CA VAL A 224 11.11 -3.82 15.56
C VAL A 224 10.83 -5.11 16.34
N THR A 225 10.04 -5.03 17.41
CA THR A 225 9.64 -6.19 18.22
C THR A 225 8.75 -7.14 17.41
N GLU A 226 7.78 -6.61 16.68
CA GLU A 226 6.92 -7.41 15.78
C GLU A 226 7.74 -8.11 14.69
N ALA A 227 8.71 -7.42 14.09
CA ALA A 227 9.60 -8.01 13.09
C ALA A 227 10.54 -9.07 13.69
N ALA A 228 11.03 -8.87 14.92
CA ALA A 228 11.85 -9.85 15.62
C ALA A 228 11.05 -11.12 15.98
N ALA A 229 9.73 -11.02 16.16
CA ALA A 229 8.87 -12.16 16.46
C ALA A 229 8.67 -13.13 15.28
N LEU A 230 9.07 -12.75 14.06
CA LEU A 230 9.01 -13.62 12.87
C LEU A 230 9.91 -14.86 12.97
N GLY A 231 10.94 -14.81 13.79
CA GLY A 231 11.85 -15.94 13.95
C GLY A 231 13.09 -15.58 14.74
N ARG A 232 13.98 -16.56 14.92
CA ARG A 232 15.18 -16.39 15.73
C ARG A 232 16.12 -15.33 15.12
N VAL A 233 16.29 -14.21 15.81
CA VAL A 233 17.21 -13.13 15.43
C VAL A 233 18.67 -13.57 15.70
N THR A 234 19.52 -13.42 14.69
CA THR A 234 20.96 -13.75 14.72
C THR A 234 21.85 -12.52 14.65
N GLY A 235 21.29 -11.36 14.32
CA GLY A 235 21.98 -10.07 14.33
C GLY A 235 20.99 -8.92 14.23
N ALA A 236 21.38 -7.77 14.77
CA ALA A 236 20.64 -6.52 14.61
C ALA A 236 21.59 -5.32 14.48
N LEU A 237 21.27 -4.42 13.56
CA LEU A 237 21.99 -3.17 13.31
C LEU A 237 21.02 -1.99 13.43
N LEU A 238 21.48 -0.91 14.07
CA LEU A 238 20.74 0.35 14.18
C LEU A 238 21.55 1.50 13.58
N TRP A 239 20.94 2.34 12.76
CA TRP A 239 21.58 3.54 12.20
C TRP A 239 20.57 4.61 11.79
N GLY A 240 21.07 5.79 11.40
CA GLY A 240 20.26 6.94 11.03
C GLY A 240 20.00 7.89 12.19
N GLU A 241 19.29 8.97 11.93
CA GLU A 241 18.91 10.01 12.90
C GLU A 241 17.54 10.56 12.54
N ALA A 242 16.85 11.15 13.50
CA ALA A 242 15.48 11.63 13.29
C ALA A 242 15.41 12.58 12.08
N PRO A 243 14.37 12.45 11.23
CA PRO A 243 13.23 11.53 11.38
C PRO A 243 13.52 10.08 10.91
N GLY A 244 14.62 9.84 10.21
CA GLY A 244 14.96 8.56 9.57
C GLY A 244 15.76 7.59 10.44
N CYS A 245 15.10 6.86 11.34
CA CYS A 245 15.73 5.79 12.12
C CYS A 245 15.54 4.41 11.46
N VAL A 246 16.61 3.61 11.39
CA VAL A 246 16.59 2.30 10.73
C VAL A 246 17.07 1.20 11.67
N CYS A 247 16.36 0.07 11.62
CA CYS A 247 16.74 -1.18 12.26
C CYS A 247 16.77 -2.29 11.21
N GLU A 248 17.88 -3.01 11.09
CA GLU A 248 17.96 -4.21 10.27
C GLU A 248 18.22 -5.43 11.15
N LEU A 249 17.34 -6.41 11.03
CA LEU A 249 17.40 -7.69 11.70
C LEU A 249 17.87 -8.76 10.72
N THR A 250 18.73 -9.67 11.18
CA THR A 250 19.06 -10.90 10.46
C THR A 250 18.38 -12.07 11.15
N LEU A 251 17.44 -12.73 10.48
CA LEU A 251 16.72 -13.89 10.97
C LEU A 251 17.40 -15.18 10.47
N ALA A 252 17.34 -16.23 11.29
CA ALA A 252 17.93 -17.53 10.98
C ALA A 252 17.25 -18.28 9.82
N HIS A 253 16.01 -17.90 9.48
CA HIS A 253 15.17 -18.59 8.50
C HIS A 253 14.43 -17.57 7.62
N ARG A 254 13.98 -18.05 6.45
CA ARG A 254 13.17 -17.27 5.52
C ARG A 254 11.72 -17.19 5.98
N VAL A 255 11.05 -16.12 5.54
CA VAL A 255 9.59 -15.99 5.56
C VAL A 255 9.12 -16.21 4.12
N ASP A 256 8.45 -17.34 3.88
CA ASP A 256 8.09 -17.77 2.51
C ASP A 256 6.72 -17.23 2.07
N ASP A 257 5.88 -16.75 3.00
CA ASP A 257 4.59 -16.15 2.67
C ASP A 257 4.79 -14.77 2.02
N PRO A 258 4.43 -14.59 0.73
CA PRO A 258 4.59 -13.31 0.03
C PRO A 258 3.64 -12.23 0.57
N LEU A 259 2.58 -12.61 1.30
CA LEU A 259 1.62 -11.69 1.91
C LEU A 259 1.93 -11.39 3.38
N ALA A 260 3.08 -11.86 3.89
CA ALA A 260 3.50 -11.62 5.27
C ALA A 260 3.51 -10.11 5.61
N GLY A 261 2.58 -9.72 6.49
CA GLY A 261 2.37 -8.33 6.92
C GLY A 261 1.53 -7.47 6.00
N PHE A 262 1.07 -7.97 4.86
CA PHE A 262 0.21 -7.21 3.94
C PHE A 262 -1.28 -7.38 4.26
N VAL A 263 -1.67 -8.50 4.87
CA VAL A 263 -3.06 -8.81 5.21
C VAL A 263 -3.49 -8.04 6.47
N PRO A 264 -4.53 -7.20 6.41
CA PRO A 264 -5.07 -6.52 7.58
C PRO A 264 -5.69 -7.49 8.60
N PRO A 265 -5.55 -7.22 9.91
CA PRO A 265 -6.25 -7.95 10.94
C PRO A 265 -7.76 -7.68 10.86
N ALA A 266 -8.56 -8.56 11.46
CA ALA A 266 -10.03 -8.42 11.45
C ALA A 266 -10.55 -7.25 12.31
N GLY A 267 -9.74 -6.76 13.26
CA GLY A 267 -10.08 -5.62 14.11
C GLY A 267 -9.72 -4.29 13.45
N PRO A 268 -10.48 -3.21 13.72
CA PRO A 268 -10.24 -1.89 13.12
C PRO A 268 -9.03 -1.16 13.70
N ASP A 269 -8.60 -1.55 14.91
CA ASP A 269 -7.60 -0.83 15.68
C ASP A 269 -6.18 -1.31 15.35
N LEU A 270 -5.28 -0.33 15.23
CA LEU A 270 -3.84 -0.57 15.15
C LEU A 270 -3.32 -0.87 16.56
N GLU A 271 -2.93 -2.12 16.80
CA GLU A 271 -2.47 -2.60 18.09
C GLU A 271 -1.13 -3.33 17.95
N PRO A 272 -0.18 -3.13 18.88
CA PRO A 272 0.98 -4.02 18.99
C PRO A 272 0.53 -5.49 19.09
N GLY A 273 1.32 -6.41 18.54
CA GLY A 273 1.03 -7.84 18.44
C GLY A 273 0.39 -8.28 17.12
N GLN A 274 0.16 -7.35 16.19
CA GLN A 274 -0.34 -7.66 14.83
C GLN A 274 0.79 -8.00 13.84
N GLY A 275 2.00 -8.28 14.33
CA GLY A 275 3.12 -8.74 13.53
C GLY A 275 3.59 -7.72 12.51
N LEU A 276 4.06 -8.22 11.36
CA LEU A 276 4.53 -7.38 10.26
C LEU A 276 3.49 -6.39 9.73
N TRP A 277 2.19 -6.66 9.94
CA TRP A 277 1.16 -5.70 9.54
C TRP A 277 1.30 -4.39 10.32
N PHE A 278 1.42 -4.47 11.65
CA PHE A 278 1.67 -3.30 12.49
C PHE A 278 2.95 -2.58 12.06
N ALA A 279 4.04 -3.33 11.84
CA ALA A 279 5.30 -2.75 11.40
C ALA A 279 5.17 -1.96 10.10
N ARG A 280 4.38 -2.45 9.12
CA ARG A 280 4.11 -1.74 7.85
C ARG A 280 3.19 -0.53 8.02
N GLN A 281 2.33 -0.50 9.04
CA GLN A 281 1.50 0.67 9.34
C GLN A 281 2.29 1.81 9.97
N VAL A 282 3.34 1.47 10.73
CA VAL A 282 4.13 2.41 11.53
C VAL A 282 5.40 2.88 10.81
N CYS A 283 6.14 1.96 10.20
CA CYS A 283 7.37 2.29 9.48
C CYS A 283 7.05 2.76 8.06
N ALA A 284 7.85 3.71 7.57
CA ALA A 284 7.78 4.14 6.17
C ALA A 284 8.08 2.97 5.21
N TYR A 285 9.01 2.09 5.59
CA TYR A 285 9.35 0.90 4.82
C TYR A 285 9.65 -0.31 5.73
N VAL A 286 9.21 -1.49 5.29
CA VAL A 286 9.58 -2.78 5.87
C VAL A 286 10.01 -3.70 4.74
N ASP A 287 11.32 -3.86 4.59
CA ASP A 287 11.93 -4.66 3.54
C ASP A 287 12.26 -6.06 4.06
N LEU A 288 11.78 -7.07 3.34
CA LEU A 288 12.08 -8.47 3.57
C LEU A 288 13.03 -8.94 2.45
N ARG A 289 14.30 -9.22 2.77
CA ARG A 289 15.35 -9.55 1.80
C ARG A 289 16.01 -10.88 2.10
N ASP A 290 16.38 -11.62 1.06
CA ASP A 290 17.26 -12.78 1.21
C ASP A 290 18.63 -12.34 1.75
N ALA A 291 19.08 -12.93 2.86
CA ALA A 291 20.40 -12.67 3.44
C ALA A 291 21.46 -13.69 3.01
N GLY A 292 21.10 -14.66 2.14
CA GLY A 292 21.92 -15.80 1.79
C GLY A 292 22.00 -16.85 2.90
N GLY A 293 22.50 -18.05 2.57
CA GLY A 293 22.72 -19.12 3.55
C GLY A 293 21.47 -19.63 4.26
N GLY A 294 20.27 -19.36 3.71
CA GLY A 294 18.98 -19.74 4.30
C GLY A 294 18.40 -18.74 5.30
N GLY A 295 19.07 -17.61 5.55
CA GLY A 295 18.60 -16.53 6.42
C GLY A 295 17.84 -15.43 5.68
N MET A 296 17.23 -14.54 6.46
CA MET A 296 16.44 -13.40 5.96
C MET A 296 16.92 -12.10 6.63
N SER A 297 16.96 -11.01 5.90
CA SER A 297 17.12 -9.66 6.45
C SER A 297 15.77 -8.96 6.48
N VAL A 298 15.42 -8.37 7.62
CA VAL A 298 14.23 -7.54 7.79
C VAL A 298 14.68 -6.14 8.15
N ARG A 299 14.54 -5.19 7.24
CA ARG A 299 14.92 -3.79 7.45
C ARG A 299 13.69 -2.92 7.64
N LEU A 300 13.58 -2.29 8.80
CA LEU A 300 12.54 -1.34 9.15
C LEU A 300 13.11 0.07 9.11
N GLN A 301 12.47 0.97 8.38
CA GLN A 301 12.81 2.39 8.34
C GLN A 301 11.61 3.21 8.80
N TYR A 302 11.79 3.95 9.88
CA TYR A 302 10.85 4.94 10.39
C TYR A 302 11.12 6.30 9.73
N GLU A 303 10.08 7.07 9.39
CA GLU A 303 10.16 8.45 8.88
C GLU A 303 8.94 9.28 9.29
#